data_AF-A0AAW7C961-F1
#
_entry.id   AF-A0AAW7C961-F1
#
_cell.length_a   1.000
_cell.length_b   1.000
_cell.length_c   1.000
_cell.angle_alpha   90.00
_cell.angle_beta   90.00
_cell.angle_gamma   90.00
#
_symmetry.space_group_name_H-M   'P 1'
#
loop_
_entity.id
_entity.type
_entity.pdbx_description
1 polymer ?
#
loop_
_entity_poly.entity_id
_entity_poly.type
_entity_poly.pdbx_seq_one_letter_code
_entity_poly.pdbx_strand_id
1 'polypeptide(L)'
;MPVFRAFELALFNIEVMVESVYLQVKSNPLFAAMCGFTEKIPSYRSFARFDQIMATNDLWEKARLLVVEYNKGEGVVETVEEAAAVDTSHIEAEATLNKTRKTVSFEGDYDCL
;
A
#
# COMPACT_ATOMS: atom_id res chain seq x y z
N MET A 1 14.00 5.74 16.48
CA MET A 1 15.07 6.38 15.67
C MET A 1 14.42 7.33 14.66
N PRO A 2 14.82 8.61 14.56
CA PRO A 2 14.06 9.62 13.79
C PRO A 2 13.87 9.32 12.30
N VAL A 3 14.89 8.78 11.64
CA VAL A 3 14.81 8.41 10.21
C VAL A 3 13.77 7.31 9.99
N PHE A 4 13.80 6.25 10.78
CA PHE A 4 12.81 5.17 10.67
C PHE A 4 11.38 5.68 10.91
N ARG A 5 11.19 6.54 11.92
CA ARG A 5 9.88 7.15 12.21
C ARG A 5 9.35 8.01 11.06
N ALA A 6 10.23 8.71 10.35
CA ALA A 6 9.84 9.48 9.16
C ALA A 6 9.33 8.58 8.02
N PHE A 7 9.95 7.42 7.81
CA PHE A 7 9.46 6.44 6.85
C PHE A 7 8.14 5.80 7.30
N GLU A 8 8.01 5.39 8.57
CA GLU A 8 6.75 4.84 9.09
C GLU A 8 5.57 5.80 8.90
N LEU A 9 5.75 7.08 9.26
CA LEU A 9 4.69 8.09 9.12
C LEU A 9 4.44 8.47 7.65
N ALA A 10 5.42 8.29 6.77
CA ALA A 10 5.24 8.51 5.35
C ALA A 10 4.57 7.33 4.63
N LEU A 11 4.75 6.08 5.12
CA LEU A 11 4.18 4.83 4.58
C LEU A 11 2.66 4.77 4.62
N PHE A 12 2.01 5.69 5.33
CA PHE A 12 0.57 5.92 5.20
C PHE A 12 0.17 6.50 3.83
N ASN A 13 1.13 6.91 2.99
CA ASN A 13 0.93 7.24 1.58
C ASN A 13 1.33 6.05 0.68
N ILE A 14 0.49 5.73 -0.31
CA ILE A 14 0.62 4.54 -1.17
C ILE A 14 1.94 4.51 -1.98
N GLU A 15 2.58 5.66 -2.19
CA GLU A 15 3.85 5.80 -2.92
C GLU A 15 4.92 6.46 -2.03
N VAL A 16 5.67 5.65 -1.28
CA VAL A 16 6.82 6.16 -0.50
C VAL A 16 8.12 5.93 -1.24
N MET A 17 8.71 7.02 -1.71
CA MET A 17 10.09 7.04 -2.19
C MET A 17 10.96 7.76 -1.16
N VAL A 18 12.22 7.34 -1.02
CA VAL A 18 13.15 8.00 -0.08
C VAL A 18 13.26 9.52 -0.30
N GLU A 19 13.11 9.97 -1.54
CA GLU A 19 13.07 11.39 -1.89
C GLU A 19 11.83 12.09 -1.34
N SER A 20 10.64 11.48 -1.44
CA SER A 20 9.42 12.09 -0.91
C SER A 20 9.48 12.22 0.62
N VAL A 21 9.98 11.19 1.31
CA VAL A 21 10.20 11.23 2.77
C VAL A 21 11.17 12.34 3.16
N TYR A 22 12.31 12.42 2.47
CA TYR A 22 13.31 13.45 2.74
C TYR A 22 12.76 14.86 2.50
N LEU A 23 12.06 15.07 1.39
CA LEU A 23 11.44 16.35 1.07
C LEU A 23 10.40 16.74 2.10
N GLN A 24 9.56 15.80 2.57
CA GLN A 24 8.56 16.05 3.59
C GLN A 24 9.19 16.45 4.94
N VAL A 25 10.27 15.78 5.36
CA VAL A 25 11.03 16.17 6.56
C VAL A 25 11.67 17.55 6.38
N LYS A 26 12.19 17.85 5.20
CA LYS A 26 12.88 19.12 4.93
C LYS A 26 11.91 20.30 4.81
N SER A 27 10.74 20.10 4.22
CA SER A 27 9.78 21.16 3.91
C SER A 27 8.80 21.44 5.05
N ASN A 28 8.56 20.47 5.95
CA ASN A 28 7.58 20.58 7.01
C ASN A 28 8.23 20.44 8.39
N PRO A 29 8.50 21.56 9.09
CA PRO A 29 9.10 21.55 10.43
C PRO A 29 8.27 20.80 11.48
N LEU A 30 6.93 20.82 11.38
CA LEU A 30 6.07 20.07 12.29
C LEU A 30 6.22 18.58 12.08
N PHE A 31 6.28 18.13 10.82
CA PHE A 31 6.55 16.74 10.50
C PHE A 31 7.93 16.31 10.98
N ALA A 32 8.96 17.14 10.75
CA ALA A 32 10.31 16.90 11.25
C ALA A 32 10.33 16.74 12.78
N ALA A 33 9.64 17.63 13.51
CA ALA A 33 9.53 17.57 14.96
C ALA A 33 8.78 16.31 15.43
N MET A 34 7.68 15.92 14.78
CA MET A 34 6.96 14.67 15.07
C MET A 34 7.83 13.43 14.86
N CYS A 35 8.68 13.45 13.84
CA CYS A 35 9.66 12.39 13.60
C CYS A 35 10.81 12.39 14.63
N GLY A 36 11.00 13.48 15.37
CA GLY A 36 12.06 13.64 16.37
C GLY A 36 13.33 14.32 15.85
N PHE A 37 13.26 15.06 14.74
CA PHE A 37 14.34 15.93 14.26
C PHE A 37 14.25 17.29 14.95
N THR A 38 14.91 17.44 16.10
CA THR A 38 14.85 18.67 16.91
C THR A 38 15.99 19.64 16.63
N GLU A 39 17.18 19.14 16.27
CA GLU A 39 18.38 19.97 16.08
C GLU A 39 18.80 20.08 14.62
N LYS A 40 18.89 18.94 13.94
CA LYS A 40 19.41 18.88 12.56
C LYS A 40 18.77 17.75 11.78
N ILE A 41 18.32 18.09 10.57
CA ILE A 41 17.85 17.11 9.59
C ILE A 41 19.08 16.52 8.89
N PRO A 42 19.24 15.17 8.86
CA PRO A 42 20.30 14.52 8.10
C PRO A 42 20.26 14.83 6.61
N SER A 43 21.38 14.60 5.93
CA SER A 43 21.43 14.74 4.47
C SER A 43 20.54 13.72 3.77
N TYR A 44 20.12 14.02 2.53
CA TYR A 44 19.44 13.05 1.67
C TYR A 44 20.19 11.71 1.57
N ARG A 45 21.53 11.75 1.46
CA ARG A 45 22.37 10.55 1.39
C ARG A 45 22.22 9.65 2.61
N SER A 46 21.96 10.22 3.79
CA SER A 46 21.71 9.46 5.01
C SER A 46 20.37 8.71 4.95
N PHE A 47 19.33 9.35 4.41
CA PHE A 47 18.03 8.71 4.17
C PHE A 47 18.15 7.61 3.11
N ALA A 48 18.80 7.88 1.98
CA ALA A 48 19.02 6.90 0.91
C ALA A 48 19.82 5.68 1.39
N ARG A 49 20.86 5.88 2.20
CA ARG A 49 21.64 4.78 2.78
C ARG A 49 20.81 3.97 3.77
N PHE A 50 19.99 4.63 4.58
CA PHE A 50 19.08 3.95 5.49
C PHE A 50 18.08 3.07 4.73
N ASP A 51 17.42 3.63 3.73
CA ASP A 51 16.48 2.91 2.87
C ASP A 51 17.15 1.71 2.16
N GLN A 52 18.35 1.92 1.61
CA GLN A 52 19.13 0.84 1.00
C GLN A 52 19.43 -0.29 1.99
N ILE A 53 19.84 0.00 3.22
CA ILE A 53 20.09 -1.02 4.25
C ILE A 53 18.79 -1.77 4.57
N MET A 54 17.68 -1.05 4.74
CA MET A 54 16.39 -1.65 5.05
C MET A 54 15.90 -2.57 3.92
N ALA A 55 16.01 -2.13 2.67
CA ALA A 55 15.66 -2.89 1.49
C ALA A 55 16.57 -4.12 1.29
N THR A 56 17.89 -3.96 1.43
CA THR A 56 18.87 -5.05 1.18
C THR A 56 18.71 -6.21 2.17
N ASN A 57 18.15 -5.96 3.35
CA ASN A 57 18.00 -6.95 4.42
C ASN A 57 16.54 -7.39 4.66
N ASP A 58 15.63 -7.06 3.72
CA ASP A 58 14.19 -7.33 3.81
C ASP A 58 13.55 -6.84 5.12
N LEU A 59 14.10 -5.76 5.68
CA LEU A 59 13.65 -5.21 6.96
C LEU A 59 12.37 -4.40 6.81
N TRP A 60 12.14 -3.82 5.64
CA TRP A 60 10.87 -3.13 5.35
C TRP A 60 9.68 -4.08 5.42
N GLU A 61 9.84 -5.30 4.92
CA GLU A 61 8.77 -6.29 4.97
C GLU A 61 8.48 -6.75 6.39
N LYS A 62 9.55 -7.04 7.15
CA LYS A 62 9.42 -7.40 8.57
C LYS A 62 8.78 -6.26 9.38
N ALA A 63 9.17 -5.01 9.13
CA ALA A 63 8.59 -3.85 9.78
C ALA A 63 7.09 -3.72 9.47
N ARG A 64 6.68 -3.91 8.21
CA ARG A 64 5.27 -3.89 7.82
C ARG A 64 4.45 -4.93 8.58
N LEU A 65 4.91 -6.18 8.64
CA LEU A 65 4.22 -7.25 9.36
C LEU A 65 4.10 -6.93 10.86
N LEU A 66 5.17 -6.46 11.48
CA LEU A 66 5.16 -6.08 12.90
C LEU A 66 4.20 -4.94 13.20
N VAL A 67 4.12 -3.93 12.32
CA VAL A 67 3.17 -2.82 12.47
C VAL A 67 1.73 -3.32 12.34
N VAL A 68 1.44 -4.24 11.42
CA VAL A 68 0.12 -4.86 11.29
C VAL A 68 -0.25 -5.65 12.54
N GLU A 69 0.65 -6.48 13.05
CA GLU A 69 0.44 -7.24 14.29
C GLU A 69 0.18 -6.32 15.48
N TYR A 70 0.99 -5.26 15.61
CA TYR A 70 0.81 -4.25 16.64
C TYR A 70 -0.56 -3.56 16.53
N ASN A 71 -0.94 -3.09 15.36
CA ASN A 71 -2.22 -2.40 15.15
C ASN A 71 -3.43 -3.31 15.40
N LYS A 72 -3.33 -4.61 15.09
CA LYS A 72 -4.34 -5.61 15.45
C LYS A 72 -4.44 -5.78 16.96
N GLY A 73 -3.30 -5.86 17.66
CA GLY A 73 -3.25 -5.99 19.12
C GLY A 73 -3.81 -4.77 19.87
N GLU A 74 -3.56 -3.56 19.36
CA GLU A 74 -4.05 -2.30 19.92
C GLU A 74 -5.53 -2.01 19.57
N GLY A 75 -6.18 -2.85 18.76
CA GLY A 75 -7.57 -2.65 18.33
C GLY A 75 -7.77 -1.46 17.39
N VAL A 76 -6.71 -0.96 16.76
CA VAL A 76 -6.76 0.13 15.76
C VAL A 76 -7.39 -0.35 14.46
N VAL A 77 -7.23 -1.64 14.14
CA VAL A 77 -7.94 -2.31 13.05
C VAL A 77 -9.04 -3.14 13.69
N GLU A 78 -10.31 -2.84 13.36
CA GLU A 78 -11.41 -3.71 13.75
C GLU A 78 -11.18 -5.08 13.10
N THR A 79 -10.96 -6.11 13.92
CA THR A 79 -10.92 -7.51 13.47
C THR A 79 -12.35 -8.02 13.24
N VAL A 80 -13.16 -7.28 12.48
CA VAL A 80 -14.46 -7.79 12.07
C VAL A 80 -14.16 -8.95 11.13
N GLU A 81 -14.31 -10.16 11.66
CA GLU A 81 -14.43 -11.39 10.88
C GLU A 81 -15.34 -11.12 9.69
N GLU A 82 -14.82 -11.41 8.51
CA GLU A 82 -15.55 -11.52 7.23
C GLU A 82 -16.90 -10.79 7.24
N ALA A 83 -16.88 -9.49 6.95
CA ALA A 83 -18.00 -8.95 6.21
C ALA A 83 -18.00 -9.71 4.89
N ALA A 84 -18.71 -10.85 4.85
CA ALA A 84 -19.03 -11.54 3.62
C ALA A 84 -19.56 -10.45 2.71
N ALA A 85 -18.78 -10.12 1.67
CA ALA A 85 -19.23 -9.23 0.63
C ALA A 85 -20.37 -9.97 -0.05
N VAL A 86 -21.59 -9.81 0.48
CA VAL A 86 -22.80 -10.33 -0.12
C VAL A 86 -22.91 -9.58 -1.43
N ASP A 87 -22.56 -10.27 -2.50
CA ASP A 87 -22.76 -9.80 -3.86
C ASP A 87 -24.27 -9.65 -4.08
N THR A 88 -24.78 -8.45 -3.82
CA THR A 88 -26.16 -8.06 -4.13
C THR A 88 -26.35 -7.73 -5.61
N SER A 89 -25.31 -7.86 -6.43
CA SER A 89 -25.39 -7.65 -7.89
C SER A 89 -25.85 -8.89 -8.65
N HIS A 90 -26.43 -9.89 -7.96
CA HIS A 90 -27.32 -10.85 -8.60
C HIS A 90 -28.51 -10.12 -9.25
N ILE A 91 -28.29 -9.66 -10.47
CA ILE A 91 -29.36 -9.32 -11.40
C ILE A 91 -30.02 -10.66 -11.73
N GLU A 92 -31.30 -10.82 -11.39
CA GLU A 92 -32.08 -11.94 -11.92
C GLU A 92 -31.97 -11.90 -13.45
N ALA A 93 -31.30 -12.91 -14.01
CA ALA A 93 -31.22 -13.04 -15.44
C ALA A 93 -32.62 -13.36 -15.96
N GLU A 94 -33.35 -12.34 -16.41
CA GLU A 94 -34.56 -12.52 -17.21
C GLU A 94 -34.17 -13.10 -18.57
N ALA A 95 -33.94 -14.41 -18.61
CA ALA A 95 -33.81 -15.15 -19.85
C ALA A 95 -35.19 -15.23 -20.50
N THR A 96 -35.45 -14.37 -21.48
CA THR A 96 -36.64 -14.50 -22.32
C THR A 96 -36.54 -15.80 -23.10
N LEU A 97 -37.38 -16.79 -22.77
CA LEU A 97 -37.50 -18.03 -23.55
C LEU A 97 -37.82 -17.65 -25.00
N ASN A 98 -37.02 -18.19 -25.94
CA ASN A 98 -37.08 -17.99 -27.40
C ASN A 98 -36.29 -16.82 -28.01
N LYS A 99 -35.41 -16.13 -27.28
CA LYS A 99 -34.52 -15.16 -27.92
C LYS A 99 -33.36 -15.88 -28.63
N THR A 100 -33.39 -15.93 -29.95
CA THR A 100 -32.33 -16.51 -30.77
C THR A 100 -31.05 -15.68 -30.59
N ARG A 101 -30.05 -16.22 -29.89
CA ARG A 101 -28.70 -15.63 -29.91
C ARG A 101 -28.10 -15.84 -31.30
N LYS A 102 -27.57 -14.79 -31.90
CA LYS A 102 -26.64 -14.93 -33.03
C LYS A 102 -25.37 -15.57 -32.49
N THR A 103 -25.19 -16.86 -32.73
CA THR A 103 -23.89 -17.52 -32.58
C THR A 103 -23.04 -17.07 -33.74
N VAL A 104 -21.99 -16.30 -33.47
CA VAL A 104 -20.90 -16.12 -34.43
C VAL A 104 -20.05 -17.38 -34.33
N SER A 105 -20.15 -18.25 -35.33
CA SER A 105 -19.20 -19.35 -35.50
C SER A 105 -17.88 -18.75 -35.95
N PHE A 106 -16.92 -18.67 -35.02
CA PHE A 106 -15.54 -18.41 -35.38
C PHE A 106 -14.96 -19.72 -35.93
N GLU A 107 -14.88 -19.83 -37.25
CA GLU A 107 -13.94 -20.74 -37.93
C GLU A 107 -12.70 -19.92 -38.27
N GLY A 108 -11.58 -20.19 -37.60
CA GLY A 108 -10.31 -19.54 -37.90
C GLY A 108 -9.29 -19.78 -36.79
N ASP A 109 -8.16 -20.37 -37.16
CA ASP A 109 -7.04 -20.70 -36.28
C ASP A 109 -6.49 -19.46 -35.55
N TYR A 110 -6.11 -19.69 -34.29
CA TYR A 110 -5.44 -18.71 -33.44
C TYR A 110 -4.08 -18.31 -34.03
N ASP A 111 -3.76 -17.03 -33.98
CA ASP A 111 -2.37 -16.58 -33.83
C ASP A 111 -2.29 -15.56 -32.70
N CYS A 112 -1.45 -15.91 -31.72
CA CYS A 112 -1.12 -15.12 -30.55
C CYS A 112 -0.24 -13.91 -30.95
N LEU A 113 -0.60 -12.71 -30.47
CA LEU A 113 0.35 -11.60 -30.27
C LEU A 113 0.07 -10.93 -28.92
#